data_AF-A0A1Q9NDH8-F1
#
_entry.id   AF-A0A1Q9NDH8-F1
#
_cell.length_a   1.000
_cell.length_b   1.000
_cell.length_c   1.000
_cell.angle_alpha   90.00
_cell.angle_beta   90.00
_cell.angle_gamma   90.00
#
_symmetry.space_group_name_H-M   'P 1'
#
loop_
_entity.id
_entity.type
_entity.pdbx_description
1 polymer ?
#
loop_
_entity_poly.entity_id
_entity_poly.type
_entity_poly.pdbx_seq_one_letter_code
_entity_poly.pdbx_strand_id
1 'polypeptide(L)'
;MALKKGILIIECIPEKEGMREGRIVFDFLSMVIPEKIEFSNYTIMSYEEFYEAIESNNHQFIHISSHGNIDENGLSYLALPNRMKIYADDLAESRGLTNRNLLITACDAGKVNFLNKLFEETETSNRDYSKYPKF
;
A
#
# COMPACT_ATOMS: atom_id res chain seq x y z
N MET A 1 8.24 -0.33 -19.87
CA MET A 1 9.46 -0.22 -19.05
C MET A 1 9.52 -1.45 -18.15
N ALA A 2 10.66 -2.12 -17.98
CA ALA A 2 10.73 -3.28 -17.09
C ALA A 2 10.68 -2.84 -15.62
N LEU A 3 9.97 -3.59 -14.76
CA LEU A 3 9.96 -3.34 -13.32
C LEU A 3 11.34 -3.64 -12.72
N LYS A 4 11.81 -2.76 -11.83
CA LYS A 4 13.00 -3.01 -11.00
C LYS A 4 12.61 -3.93 -9.85
N LYS A 5 13.46 -4.91 -9.53
CA LYS A 5 13.32 -5.75 -8.32
C LYS A 5 13.69 -4.99 -7.04
N GLY A 6 13.03 -3.87 -6.80
CA GLY A 6 13.15 -3.10 -5.57
C GLY A 6 11.80 -2.89 -4.92
N ILE A 7 11.84 -2.21 -3.78
CA ILE A 7 10.75 -2.05 -2.84
C ILE A 7 10.55 -0.56 -2.63
N LEU A 8 9.34 -0.08 -2.91
CA LEU A 8 8.88 1.22 -2.42
C LEU A 8 8.17 1.00 -1.09
N ILE A 9 8.53 1.75 -0.06
CA ILE A 9 7.80 1.81 1.20
C ILE A 9 7.15 3.18 1.33
N ILE A 10 5.83 3.17 1.54
CA ILE A 10 4.99 4.35 1.77
C ILE A 10 4.52 4.30 3.22
N GLU A 11 4.98 5.26 4.03
CA GLU A 11 4.51 5.45 5.41
C GLU A 11 3.48 6.58 5.46
N CYS A 12 2.24 6.23 5.83
CA CYS A 12 1.12 7.15 5.98
C CYS A 12 0.76 7.41 7.45
N ILE A 13 1.40 6.73 8.41
CA ILE A 13 1.16 6.95 9.83
C ILE A 13 1.94 8.20 10.29
N PRO A 14 1.28 9.22 10.88
CA PRO A 14 1.96 10.44 11.32
C PRO A 14 3.02 10.16 12.40
N GLU A 15 4.16 10.84 12.30
CA GLU A 15 5.29 10.65 13.22
C GLU A 15 4.95 10.81 14.71
N LYS A 16 4.03 11.73 15.02
CA LYS A 16 3.54 11.99 16.39
C LYS A 16 2.89 10.78 17.06
N GLU A 17 2.49 9.77 16.31
CA GLU A 17 1.80 8.59 16.84
C GLU A 17 2.77 7.49 17.29
N GLY A 18 4.08 7.66 17.07
CA GLY A 18 5.15 6.82 17.60
C GLY A 18 5.23 5.40 17.01
N MET A 19 4.18 4.92 16.33
CA MET A 19 4.15 3.66 15.60
C MET A 19 4.46 3.92 14.13
N ARG A 20 5.68 3.57 13.70
CA ARG A 20 6.15 3.77 12.32
C ARG A 20 6.60 2.45 11.71
N GLU A 21 5.65 1.56 11.43
CA GLU A 21 5.95 0.22 10.94
C GLU A 21 6.71 0.26 9.61
N GLY A 22 6.29 1.12 8.67
CA GLY A 22 7.01 1.33 7.42
C GLY A 22 8.44 1.80 7.65
N ARG A 23 8.67 2.69 8.62
CA ARG A 23 10.02 3.12 8.98
C ARG A 23 10.88 1.99 9.53
N ILE A 24 10.33 1.17 10.42
CA ILE A 24 11.04 0.01 11.00
C ILE A 24 11.43 -0.98 9.90
N VAL A 25 10.51 -1.28 8.99
CA VAL A 25 10.77 -2.16 7.84
C VAL A 25 11.84 -1.56 6.93
N PHE A 26 11.79 -0.26 6.66
CA PHE A 26 12.83 0.43 5.90
C PHE A 26 14.20 0.32 6.56
N ASP A 27 14.31 0.67 7.84
CA ASP A 27 15.58 0.66 8.57
C ASP A 27 16.19 -0.75 8.54
N PHE A 28 15.38 -1.80 8.77
CA PHE A 28 15.84 -3.20 8.66
C PHE A 28 16.31 -3.56 7.25
N LEU A 29 15.50 -3.30 6.22
CA LEU A 29 15.83 -3.66 4.84
C LEU A 29 17.00 -2.84 4.28
N SER A 30 17.19 -1.60 4.73
CA SER A 30 18.34 -0.77 4.38
C SER A 30 19.67 -1.39 4.83
N MET A 31 19.66 -2.23 5.88
CA MET A 31 20.84 -2.95 6.32
C MET A 31 21.15 -4.18 5.46
N VAL A 32 20.14 -4.75 4.80
CA VAL A 32 20.24 -6.04 4.08
C VAL A 32 20.37 -5.83 2.57
N ILE A 33 19.62 -4.89 2.01
CA ILE A 33 19.50 -4.61 0.56
C ILE A 33 19.38 -3.09 0.26
N PRO A 34 20.33 -2.26 0.72
CA PRO A 34 20.26 -0.79 0.62
C PRO A 34 20.03 -0.28 -0.82
N GLU A 35 20.52 -0.99 -1.83
CA GLU A 35 20.44 -0.59 -3.23
C GLU A 35 19.09 -0.88 -3.90
N LYS A 36 18.18 -1.57 -3.20
CA LYS A 36 16.89 -2.03 -3.74
C LYS A 36 15.69 -1.45 -3.01
N ILE A 37 15.89 -0.50 -2.10
CA ILE A 37 14.82 0.04 -1.29
C ILE A 37 14.74 1.56 -1.40
N GLU A 38 13.52 2.03 -1.64
CA GLU A 38 13.15 3.43 -1.60
C GLU A 38 12.13 3.61 -0.48
N PHE A 39 12.32 4.65 0.32
CA PHE A 39 11.41 4.98 1.40
C PHE A 39 10.91 6.39 1.25
N SER A 40 9.59 6.49 1.24
CA SER A 40 8.90 7.74 1.07
C SER A 40 7.96 7.90 2.25
N ASN A 41 8.35 8.79 3.16
CA ASN A 41 7.59 9.11 4.35
C ASN A 41 6.73 10.33 4.07
N TYR A 42 5.42 10.17 4.13
CA TYR A 42 4.51 11.26 3.82
C TYR A 42 3.68 11.57 5.04
N THR A 43 4.22 12.42 5.91
CA THR A 43 3.53 12.90 7.11
C THR A 43 2.38 13.87 6.76
N ILE A 44 2.39 14.44 5.54
CA ILE A 44 1.39 15.39 5.01
C ILE A 44 1.15 15.02 3.55
N MET A 45 0.49 13.89 3.31
CA MET A 45 0.22 13.39 1.95
C MET A 45 -1.16 13.84 1.47
N SER A 46 -1.26 14.31 0.23
CA SER A 46 -2.53 14.39 -0.52
C SER A 46 -2.82 13.08 -1.28
N TYR A 47 -4.00 12.94 -1.89
CA TYR A 47 -4.30 11.79 -2.76
C TYR A 47 -3.38 11.78 -3.98
N GLU A 48 -3.15 12.97 -4.56
CA GLU A 48 -2.30 13.16 -5.72
C GLU A 48 -0.87 12.76 -5.41
N GLU A 49 -0.32 13.22 -4.27
CA GLU A 49 1.03 12.85 -3.84
C GLU A 49 1.14 11.35 -3.56
N PHE A 50 0.09 10.73 -3.00
CA PHE A 50 0.04 9.29 -2.78
C PHE A 50 0.12 8.50 -4.09
N TYR A 51 -0.73 8.85 -5.07
CA TYR A 51 -0.74 8.15 -6.34
C TYR A 51 0.48 8.47 -7.19
N GLU A 52 0.98 9.70 -7.17
CA GLU A 52 2.24 10.07 -7.82
C GLU A 52 3.41 9.26 -7.25
N ALA A 53 3.47 9.05 -5.92
CA ALA A 53 4.48 8.20 -5.31
C ALA A 53 4.43 6.77 -5.88
N ILE A 54 3.24 6.21 -6.08
CA ILE A 54 3.04 4.89 -6.66
C ILE A 54 3.41 4.88 -8.15
N GLU A 55 3.01 5.88 -8.93
CA GLU A 55 3.13 5.91 -10.39
C GLU A 55 4.51 6.35 -10.90
N SER A 56 5.22 7.20 -10.16
CA SER A 56 6.51 7.77 -10.58
C SER A 56 7.69 6.79 -10.48
N ASN A 57 7.48 5.61 -9.91
CA ASN A 57 8.51 4.60 -9.73
C ASN A 57 8.16 3.28 -10.42
N ASN A 58 9.15 2.42 -10.61
CA ASN A 58 9.00 1.12 -11.26
C ASN A 58 9.36 -0.07 -10.36
N HIS A 59 9.22 0.08 -9.04
CA HIS A 59 9.52 -0.98 -8.08
C HIS A 59 8.53 -2.13 -8.18
N GLN A 60 9.02 -3.37 -8.20
CA GLN A 60 8.17 -4.56 -8.25
C GLN A 60 7.32 -4.72 -6.99
N PHE A 61 7.80 -4.22 -5.84
CA PHE A 61 7.12 -4.34 -4.56
C PHE A 61 6.74 -2.95 -4.04
N ILE A 62 5.54 -2.83 -3.49
CA ILE A 62 5.08 -1.67 -2.74
C ILE A 62 4.62 -2.14 -1.38
N HIS A 63 5.12 -1.51 -0.33
CA HIS A 63 4.62 -1.64 1.03
C HIS A 63 3.92 -0.33 1.41
N ILE A 64 2.68 -0.43 1.87
CA ILE A 64 1.91 0.69 2.42
C ILE A 64 1.68 0.42 3.89
N SER A 65 2.12 1.34 4.74
CA SER A 65 1.87 1.37 6.18
C SER A 65 0.90 2.51 6.49
N SER A 66 -0.28 2.19 7.03
CA SER A 66 -1.37 3.14 7.24
C SER A 66 -2.30 2.66 8.35
N HIS A 67 -3.13 3.55 8.89
CA HIS A 67 -4.25 3.12 9.74
C HIS A 67 -5.35 2.47 8.88
N GLY A 68 -5.89 1.36 9.35
CA GLY A 68 -7.09 0.74 8.76
C GLY A 68 -8.30 1.09 9.60
N ASN A 69 -9.37 1.60 8.99
CA ASN A 69 -10.58 1.97 9.71
C ASN A 69 -11.84 1.66 8.89
N ILE A 70 -13.01 1.74 9.52
CA ILE A 70 -14.33 1.49 8.95
C ILE A 70 -15.13 2.79 9.04
N ASP A 71 -15.77 3.19 7.95
CA ASP A 71 -16.64 4.37 7.94
C ASP A 71 -18.06 4.08 8.44
N GLU A 72 -18.90 5.12 8.47
CA GLU A 72 -20.29 5.02 8.92
C GLU A 72 -21.16 4.08 8.07
N ASN A 73 -20.75 3.79 6.83
CA ASN A 73 -21.43 2.87 5.92
C ASN A 73 -20.89 1.43 6.02
N GLY A 74 -19.94 1.17 6.93
CA GLY A 74 -19.30 -0.13 7.08
C GLY A 74 -18.20 -0.41 6.06
N LEU A 75 -17.79 0.60 5.27
CA LEU A 75 -16.74 0.44 4.28
C LEU A 75 -15.36 0.61 4.92
N SER A 76 -14.46 -0.33 4.62
CA SER A 76 -13.09 -0.28 5.12
C SER A 76 -12.21 0.60 4.24
N TYR A 77 -11.33 1.40 4.86
CA TYR A 77 -10.43 2.32 4.16
C TYR A 77 -9.06 2.39 4.85
N LEU A 78 -8.05 2.77 4.07
CA LEU A 78 -6.74 3.19 4.58
C LEU A 78 -6.78 4.69 4.87
N ALA A 79 -6.40 5.07 6.10
CA ALA A 79 -6.32 6.46 6.52
C ALA A 79 -4.98 7.06 6.09
N LEU A 80 -5.05 8.03 5.20
CA LEU A 80 -3.95 8.92 4.90
C LEU A 80 -3.86 10.04 5.95
N PRO A 81 -2.72 10.76 6.01
CA PRO A 81 -2.65 12.03 6.69
C PRO A 81 -3.79 12.98 6.28
N ASN A 82 -4.07 13.98 7.11
CA ASN A 82 -5.12 14.98 6.85
C ASN A 82 -6.55 14.42 6.75
N ARG A 83 -6.82 13.25 7.35
CA ARG A 83 -8.15 12.59 7.41
C ARG A 83 -8.68 12.10 6.06
N MET A 84 -7.78 11.91 5.10
CA MET A 84 -8.12 11.38 3.77
C MET A 84 -8.26 9.86 3.86
N LYS A 85 -9.12 9.27 3.00
CA LYS A 85 -9.54 7.87 3.09
C LYS A 85 -9.37 7.18 1.74
N ILE A 86 -8.42 6.26 1.60
CA ILE A 86 -8.33 5.46 0.39
C ILE A 86 -9.21 4.23 0.57
N TYR A 87 -10.22 4.07 -0.27
CA TYR A 87 -11.01 2.85 -0.34
C TYR A 87 -10.37 1.85 -1.30
N ALA A 88 -10.81 0.60 -1.22
CA ALA A 88 -10.26 -0.48 -2.04
C ALA A 88 -10.42 -0.19 -3.54
N ASP A 89 -11.57 0.35 -3.94
CA ASP A 89 -11.91 0.67 -5.33
C ASP A 89 -10.99 1.77 -5.88
N ASP A 90 -10.75 2.83 -5.11
CA ASP A 90 -9.81 3.91 -5.46
C ASP A 90 -8.41 3.34 -5.73
N LEU A 91 -7.98 2.40 -4.87
CA LEU A 91 -6.68 1.78 -4.96
C LEU A 91 -6.61 0.79 -6.13
N ALA A 92 -7.67 0.03 -6.40
CA ALA A 92 -7.77 -0.91 -7.52
C ALA A 92 -7.66 -0.21 -8.88
N GLU A 93 -8.26 0.98 -8.99
CA GLU A 93 -8.20 1.83 -10.19
C GLU A 93 -6.82 2.47 -10.42
N SER A 94 -5.92 2.41 -9.43
CA SER A 94 -4.57 2.94 -9.55
C SER A 94 -3.76 2.24 -10.64
N ARG A 95 -3.48 2.98 -11.72
CA ARG A 95 -2.68 2.50 -12.86
C ARG A 95 -1.29 2.05 -12.44
N GLY A 96 -0.75 2.65 -11.38
CA GLY A 96 0.59 2.37 -10.86
C GLY A 96 0.74 1.04 -10.12
N LEU A 97 -0.34 0.30 -9.81
CA LEU A 97 -0.27 -0.98 -9.08
C LEU A 97 -0.29 -2.23 -9.96
N THR A 98 -0.67 -2.10 -11.22
CA THR A 98 -0.81 -3.24 -12.14
C THR A 98 0.52 -3.99 -12.28
N ASN A 99 0.49 -5.33 -12.12
CA ASN A 99 1.65 -6.23 -12.17
C ASN A 99 2.72 -6.03 -11.07
N ARG A 100 2.37 -5.37 -9.97
CA ARG A 100 3.25 -5.19 -8.82
C ARG A 100 2.73 -5.98 -7.63
N ASN A 101 3.62 -6.34 -6.72
CA ASN A 101 3.25 -6.96 -5.47
C ASN A 101 2.96 -5.87 -4.44
N LEU A 102 1.78 -5.94 -3.83
CA LEU A 102 1.34 -4.99 -2.82
C LEU A 102 1.34 -5.66 -1.45
N LEU A 103 1.97 -5.01 -0.48
CA LEU A 103 1.92 -5.36 0.94
C LEU A 103 1.27 -4.20 1.69
N ILE A 104 0.25 -4.50 2.50
CA ILE A 104 -0.42 -3.49 3.33
C ILE A 104 -0.27 -3.89 4.80
N THR A 105 0.22 -2.96 5.62
CA THR A 105 0.17 -3.05 7.07
C THR A 105 -0.76 -1.96 7.61
N ALA A 106 -1.78 -2.41 8.34
CA ALA A 106 -2.83 -1.58 8.90
C ALA A 106 -3.49 -2.32 10.07
N CYS A 107 -4.13 -1.58 10.97
CA CYS A 107 -4.86 -2.15 12.11
C CYS A 107 -5.89 -3.19 11.67
N ASP A 108 -6.02 -4.27 12.47
CA ASP A 108 -6.78 -5.48 12.11
C ASP A 108 -8.23 -5.21 11.69
N ALA A 109 -8.91 -4.24 12.31
CA ALA A 109 -10.32 -3.94 12.07
C ALA A 109 -10.62 -3.55 10.60
N GLY A 110 -9.69 -2.89 9.91
CA GLY A 110 -9.88 -2.45 8.52
C GLY A 110 -9.15 -3.33 7.49
N LYS A 111 -8.11 -4.06 7.90
CA LYS A 111 -7.17 -4.72 6.98
C LYS A 111 -7.80 -5.85 6.15
N VAL A 112 -8.51 -6.77 6.79
CA VAL A 112 -9.04 -7.97 6.10
C VAL A 112 -10.14 -7.60 5.11
N ASN A 113 -11.09 -6.78 5.54
CA ASN A 113 -12.21 -6.35 4.71
C ASN A 113 -11.74 -5.49 3.53
N PHE A 114 -10.79 -4.58 3.76
CA PHE A 114 -10.17 -3.79 2.69
C PHE A 114 -9.48 -4.68 1.65
N LEU A 115 -8.67 -5.64 2.10
CA LEU A 115 -7.95 -6.55 1.20
C LEU A 115 -8.91 -7.45 0.42
N ASN A 116 -9.95 -7.99 1.04
CA ASN A 116 -10.94 -8.82 0.36
C ASN A 116 -11.62 -8.03 -0.78
N LYS A 117 -12.07 -6.81 -0.49
CA LYS A 117 -12.67 -5.92 -1.49
C LYS A 117 -11.67 -5.57 -2.60
N LEU A 118 -10.42 -5.25 -2.24
CA LEU A 118 -9.37 -4.96 -3.21
C LEU A 118 -9.12 -6.16 -4.13
N PHE A 119 -9.08 -7.37 -3.58
CA PHE A 119 -8.95 -8.59 -4.38
C PHE A 119 -10.13 -8.74 -5.34
N GLU A 120 -11.37 -8.67 -4.85
CA GLU A 120 -12.58 -8.76 -5.69
C GLU A 120 -12.54 -7.79 -6.89
N GLU A 121 -12.18 -6.52 -6.67
CA GLU A 121 -12.07 -5.51 -7.74
C GLU A 121 -10.91 -5.81 -8.72
N THR A 122 -9.84 -6.45 -8.27
CA THR A 122 -8.75 -6.89 -9.15
C THR A 122 -9.06 -8.19 -9.89
N GLU A 123 -9.86 -9.11 -9.31
CA GLU A 123 -10.24 -10.39 -9.93
C GLU A 123 -11.26 -10.18 -11.06
N THR A 124 -12.22 -9.26 -10.86
CA THR A 124 -13.16 -8.84 -11.91
C THR A 124 -12.45 -8.15 -13.08
N SER A 125 -11.20 -7.70 -12.90
CA SER A 125 -10.39 -6.99 -13.89
C SER A 125 -9.50 -7.88 -14.79
N ASN A 126 -9.61 -9.22 -14.73
CA ASN A 126 -8.83 -10.28 -15.42
C ASN A 126 -7.67 -10.86 -14.60
N ARG A 127 -7.85 -12.08 -14.05
CA ARG A 127 -6.85 -13.18 -14.06
C ARG A 127 -7.40 -14.51 -13.54
N ASP A 128 -6.87 -15.59 -14.10
CA ASP A 128 -7.09 -16.97 -13.64
C ASP A 128 -6.11 -17.31 -12.50
N TYR A 129 -6.65 -17.44 -11.29
CA TYR A 129 -5.92 -17.72 -10.05
C TYR A 129 -5.61 -19.21 -9.83
N SER A 130 -5.92 -20.09 -10.78
CA SER A 130 -5.53 -21.52 -10.73
C SER A 130 -4.02 -21.74 -10.68
N LYS A 131 -3.21 -20.69 -10.90
CA LYS A 131 -1.75 -20.76 -10.96
C LYS A 131 -1.02 -20.40 -9.68
N TYR A 132 -1.71 -19.95 -8.63
CA TYR A 132 -1.07 -19.63 -7.35
C TYR A 132 -1.36 -20.72 -6.31
N PRO A 133 -0.36 -21.13 -5.51
CA PRO A 133 -0.58 -22.09 -4.43
C PRO A 133 -1.56 -21.49 -3.42
N LYS A 134 -2.62 -22.24 -3.12
CA LYS A 134 -3.51 -21.95 -2.00
C LYS A 134 -2.76 -22.31 -0.73
N PHE A 135 -2.60 -21.33 0.17
CA PHE A 135 -2.05 -21.55 1.51
C PHE A 135 -3.08 -22.21 2.42
#